data_AF-A0A3C8C7K6-F1
#
_entry.id   AF-A0A3C8C7K6-F1
#
_cell.length_a   1.000
_cell.length_b   1.000
_cell.length_c   1.000
_cell.angle_alpha   90.00
_cell.angle_beta   90.00
_cell.angle_gamma   90.00
#
_symmetry.space_group_name_H-M   'P 1'
#
loop_
_entity.id
_entity.type
_entity.pdbx_description
1 polymer ?
#
loop_
_entity_poly.entity_id
_entity_poly.type
_entity_poly.pdbx_seq_one_letter_code
_entity_poly.pdbx_strand_id
1 'polypeptide(L)'
;MDDLDKTLDMMERDKCTTLLAENSVRLKKNNIRFTTADKKHSQEHLDAQQVSYEKLIRTLIRQLVGIEKKIRLKYLVPLENLRANNLRASWNTEVEGVLKDFKKKYRAVHKQRGSVEEFDKRVSQMLAGAKISVDTEVTKLKHKLETEIGTSEKFQPSELSKIYGVDEPVLVDLQIIDPLQDMRILFKKLEDSGCDGEVFVSLNEIIQMYAKEIRNVESTVWSGRSVDQRKETKMRVAKLSLNLKEIVLSLHDLARQALLEKEKRNEEIILKIRSNLEKLFKSVEDSEPLQNKLEPFWGVLN
;
A
#
# COMPACT_ATOMS: atom_id res chain seq x y z
N MET A 1 -9.44 -9.93 -10.49
CA MET A 1 -8.03 -9.66 -10.85
C MET A 1 -7.94 -8.51 -11.85
N ASP A 2 -8.71 -8.56 -12.94
CA ASP A 2 -8.79 -7.48 -13.95
C ASP A 2 -9.06 -6.08 -13.38
N ASP A 3 -9.85 -5.98 -12.31
CA ASP A 3 -10.16 -4.69 -11.69
C ASP A 3 -8.95 -4.05 -10.98
N LEU A 4 -8.09 -4.88 -10.39
CA LEU A 4 -6.87 -4.43 -9.71
C LEU A 4 -5.84 -3.91 -10.71
N ASP A 5 -5.58 -4.70 -11.77
CA ASP A 5 -4.63 -4.33 -12.81
C ASP A 5 -5.09 -3.08 -13.57
N LYS A 6 -6.40 -2.93 -13.85
CA LYS A 6 -6.97 -1.70 -14.44
C LYS A 6 -6.80 -0.50 -13.51
N THR A 7 -7.01 -0.68 -12.21
CA THR A 7 -6.82 0.38 -11.21
C THR A 7 -5.35 0.81 -11.15
N LEU A 8 -4.43 -0.16 -11.14
CA LEU A 8 -2.99 0.08 -11.24
C LEU A 8 -2.63 0.87 -12.49
N ASP A 9 -3.15 0.47 -13.65
CA ASP A 9 -2.89 1.17 -14.92
C ASP A 9 -3.41 2.61 -14.93
N MET A 10 -4.51 2.91 -14.22
CA MET A 10 -4.98 4.28 -14.04
C MET A 10 -4.02 5.09 -13.15
N MET A 11 -3.65 4.53 -11.99
CA MET A 11 -2.73 5.19 -11.05
C MET A 11 -1.36 5.47 -11.67
N GLU A 12 -0.86 4.52 -12.47
CA GLU A 12 0.40 4.66 -13.21
C GLU A 12 0.34 5.79 -14.24
N ARG A 13 -0.73 5.86 -15.04
CA ARG A 13 -0.92 6.94 -16.03
C ARG A 13 -1.02 8.32 -15.40
N ASP A 14 -1.77 8.44 -14.30
CA ASP A 14 -1.87 9.69 -13.55
C ASP A 14 -0.51 10.11 -12.99
N LYS A 15 0.29 9.13 -12.55
CA LYS A 15 1.63 9.38 -12.04
C LYS A 15 2.59 9.83 -13.16
N CYS A 16 2.55 9.20 -14.34
CA CYS A 16 3.31 9.63 -15.51
C CYS A 16 2.99 11.07 -15.89
N THR A 17 1.70 11.42 -15.97
CA THR A 17 1.24 12.78 -16.27
C THR A 17 1.77 13.80 -15.26
N THR A 18 1.70 13.47 -13.97
CA THR A 18 2.22 14.32 -12.90
C THR A 18 3.73 14.55 -13.03
N LEU A 19 4.51 13.49 -13.27
CA LEU A 19 5.96 13.57 -13.39
C LEU A 19 6.41 14.36 -14.64
N LEU A 20 5.66 14.27 -15.74
CA LEU A 20 5.86 15.10 -16.93
C LEU A 20 5.63 16.58 -16.62
N ALA A 21 4.56 16.91 -15.89
CA ALA A 21 4.26 18.28 -15.48
C ALA A 21 5.35 18.85 -14.55
N GLU A 22 5.77 18.08 -13.54
CA GLU A 22 6.89 18.44 -12.67
C GLU A 22 8.19 18.68 -13.47
N ASN A 23 8.46 17.83 -14.47
CA ASN A 23 9.62 18.03 -15.33
C ASN A 23 9.50 19.32 -16.13
N SER A 24 8.34 19.61 -16.70
CA SER A 24 8.12 20.87 -17.41
C SER A 24 8.40 22.09 -16.54
N VAL A 25 8.08 22.05 -15.25
CA VAL A 25 8.42 23.13 -14.31
C VAL A 25 9.94 23.24 -14.13
N ARG A 26 10.67 22.12 -14.01
CA ARG A 26 12.14 22.13 -13.96
C ARG A 26 12.76 22.72 -15.23
N LEU A 27 12.28 22.33 -16.42
CA LEU A 27 12.76 22.88 -17.68
C LEU A 27 12.52 24.40 -17.75
N LYS A 28 11.36 24.89 -17.29
CA LYS A 28 11.05 26.33 -17.20
C LYS A 28 12.03 27.06 -16.27
N LYS A 29 12.30 26.52 -15.09
CA LYS A 29 13.27 27.10 -14.13
C LYS A 29 14.67 27.18 -14.74
N ASN A 30 15.11 26.13 -15.43
CA ASN A 30 16.38 26.13 -16.16
C ASN A 30 16.39 27.23 -17.23
N ASN A 31 15.35 27.30 -18.08
CA ASN A 31 15.25 28.30 -19.13
C ASN A 31 15.36 29.73 -18.58
N ILE A 32 14.66 30.04 -17.48
CA ILE A 32 14.73 31.36 -16.82
C ILE A 32 16.16 31.64 -16.37
N ARG A 33 16.77 30.73 -15.59
CA ARG A 33 18.14 30.88 -15.08
C ARG A 33 19.15 31.19 -16.19
N PHE A 34 19.13 30.41 -17.27
CA PHE A 34 20.09 30.58 -18.36
C PHE A 34 19.76 31.76 -19.29
N THR A 35 18.51 32.19 -19.38
CA THR A 35 18.15 33.42 -20.10
C THR A 35 18.61 34.65 -19.33
N THR A 36 18.39 34.70 -18.01
CA THR A 36 18.86 35.81 -17.16
C THR A 36 20.38 35.95 -17.17
N ALA A 37 21.12 34.85 -17.33
CA ALA A 37 22.57 34.85 -17.43
C ALA A 37 23.11 35.04 -18.87
N ASP A 38 22.26 35.37 -19.85
CA ASP A 38 22.58 35.45 -21.28
C ASP A 38 23.31 34.23 -21.85
N LYS A 39 22.99 33.05 -21.30
CA LYS A 39 23.58 31.74 -21.63
C LYS A 39 22.53 30.78 -22.18
N LYS A 40 21.44 31.29 -22.76
CA LYS A 40 20.32 30.48 -23.24
C LYS A 40 20.72 29.44 -24.30
N HIS A 41 21.76 29.71 -25.08
CA HIS A 41 22.24 28.79 -26.12
C HIS A 41 23.57 28.10 -25.73
N SER A 42 23.97 28.19 -24.46
CA SER A 42 25.21 27.59 -23.98
C SER A 42 25.11 26.06 -23.92
N GLN A 43 26.28 25.40 -23.89
CA GLN A 43 26.34 23.96 -23.65
C GLN A 43 25.82 23.61 -22.25
N GLU A 44 26.16 24.41 -21.25
CA GLU A 44 25.69 24.26 -19.87
C GLU A 44 24.16 24.21 -19.78
N HIS A 45 23.47 25.02 -20.59
CA HIS A 45 22.02 25.00 -20.64
C HIS A 45 21.49 23.68 -21.20
N LEU A 46 22.03 23.20 -22.33
CA LEU A 46 21.61 21.93 -22.93
C LEU A 46 21.89 20.73 -22.02
N ASP A 47 23.04 20.74 -21.34
CA ASP A 47 23.40 19.71 -20.36
C ASP A 47 22.41 19.72 -19.18
N ALA A 48 22.02 20.91 -18.68
CA ALA A 48 21.00 21.01 -17.63
C ALA A 48 19.63 20.47 -18.07
N GLN A 49 19.27 20.63 -19.34
CA GLN A 49 18.05 20.04 -19.90
C GLN A 49 18.17 18.52 -19.99
N GLN A 50 19.29 17.99 -20.48
CA GLN A 50 19.56 16.55 -20.52
C GLN A 50 19.45 15.92 -19.13
N VAL A 51 20.11 16.50 -18.11
CA VAL A 51 20.05 16.04 -16.72
C VAL A 51 18.62 16.01 -16.19
N SER A 52 17.80 17.00 -16.56
CA SER A 52 16.38 17.03 -16.17
C SER A 52 15.59 15.84 -16.72
N TYR A 53 15.84 15.47 -17.99
CA TYR A 53 15.22 14.30 -18.63
C TYR A 53 15.73 12.97 -18.07
N GLU A 54 17.03 12.83 -17.81
CA GLU A 54 17.59 11.65 -17.13
C GLU A 54 17.00 11.45 -15.74
N LYS A 55 16.80 12.56 -15.00
CA LYS A 55 16.14 12.52 -13.69
C LYS A 55 14.68 12.12 -13.82
N LEU A 56 13.96 12.63 -14.83
CA LEU A 56 12.58 12.25 -15.10
C LEU A 56 12.46 10.74 -15.33
N ILE A 57 13.27 10.17 -16.23
CA ILE A 57 13.21 8.73 -16.57
C ILE A 57 13.48 7.87 -15.32
N ARG A 58 14.54 8.18 -14.56
CA ARG A 58 14.87 7.45 -13.32
C ARG A 58 13.75 7.51 -12.30
N THR A 59 13.14 8.68 -12.12
CA THR A 59 12.01 8.86 -11.19
C THR A 59 10.76 8.15 -11.68
N LEU A 60 10.47 8.19 -12.98
CA LEU A 60 9.32 7.52 -13.60
C LEU A 60 9.35 6.02 -13.30
N ILE A 61 10.44 5.34 -13.67
CA ILE A 61 10.59 3.89 -13.44
C ILE A 61 10.41 3.57 -11.95
N ARG A 62 11.10 4.31 -11.07
CA ARG A 62 11.04 4.08 -9.61
C ARG A 62 9.62 4.24 -9.05
N GLN A 63 8.89 5.26 -9.49
CA GLN A 63 7.55 5.55 -8.96
C GLN A 63 6.53 4.51 -9.43
N LEU A 64 6.62 4.06 -10.69
CA LEU A 64 5.75 3.01 -11.23
C LEU A 64 5.96 1.68 -10.49
N VAL A 65 7.22 1.27 -10.31
CA VAL A 65 7.57 0.11 -9.47
C VAL A 65 7.01 0.24 -8.05
N GLY A 66 7.08 1.44 -7.46
CA GLY A 66 6.54 1.71 -6.13
C GLY A 66 5.03 1.55 -6.03
N ILE A 67 4.28 1.99 -7.06
CA ILE A 67 2.82 1.83 -7.14
C ILE A 67 2.46 0.36 -7.21
N GLU A 68 3.01 -0.36 -8.19
CA GLU A 68 2.74 -1.78 -8.42
C GLU A 68 3.07 -2.60 -7.16
N LYS A 69 4.25 -2.36 -6.55
CA LYS A 69 4.67 -3.02 -5.31
C LYS A 69 3.69 -2.79 -4.17
N LYS A 70 3.36 -1.53 -3.89
CA LYS A 70 2.55 -1.15 -2.73
C LYS A 70 1.17 -1.81 -2.79
N ILE A 71 0.53 -1.77 -3.95
CA ILE A 71 -0.81 -2.32 -4.13
C ILE A 71 -0.77 -3.85 -4.09
N ARG A 72 0.15 -4.50 -4.80
CA ARG A 72 0.25 -5.97 -4.78
C ARG A 72 0.50 -6.53 -3.40
N LEU A 73 1.33 -5.88 -2.58
CA LEU A 73 1.51 -6.27 -1.17
C LEU A 73 0.25 -6.06 -0.35
N LYS A 74 -0.47 -4.94 -0.54
CA LYS A 74 -1.71 -4.62 0.17
C LYS A 74 -2.76 -5.72 -0.01
N TYR A 75 -2.83 -6.30 -1.21
CA TYR A 75 -3.79 -7.35 -1.57
C TYR A 75 -3.19 -8.77 -1.57
N LEU A 76 -1.92 -8.93 -1.21
CA LEU A 76 -1.19 -10.21 -1.26
C LEU A 76 -1.25 -10.92 -2.62
N VAL A 77 -1.27 -10.15 -3.71
CA VAL A 77 -1.36 -10.67 -5.09
C VAL A 77 0.04 -10.73 -5.72
N PRO A 78 0.53 -11.90 -6.16
CA PRO A 78 1.84 -12.01 -6.79
C PRO A 78 1.88 -11.28 -8.14
N LEU A 79 3.08 -11.01 -8.65
CA LEU A 79 3.25 -10.45 -9.99
C LEU A 79 3.38 -11.58 -11.02
N GLU A 80 2.29 -11.85 -11.73
CA GLU A 80 2.26 -12.87 -12.78
C GLU A 80 3.14 -12.50 -13.98
N ASN A 81 3.60 -13.53 -14.72
CA ASN A 81 4.47 -13.34 -15.88
C ASN A 81 3.82 -12.48 -16.97
N LEU A 82 2.53 -12.67 -17.24
CA LEU A 82 1.81 -11.89 -18.25
C LEU A 82 1.80 -10.40 -17.88
N ARG A 83 1.43 -10.08 -16.63
CA ARG A 83 1.47 -8.70 -16.13
C ARG A 83 2.88 -8.14 -16.16
N ALA A 84 3.89 -8.88 -15.70
CA ALA A 84 5.27 -8.43 -15.72
C ALA A 84 5.74 -8.04 -17.13
N ASN A 85 5.35 -8.80 -18.16
CA ASN A 85 5.65 -8.48 -19.55
C ASN A 85 4.92 -7.23 -20.03
N ASN A 86 3.65 -7.06 -19.64
CA ASN A 86 2.87 -5.87 -19.94
C ASN A 86 3.48 -4.61 -19.30
N LEU A 87 3.93 -4.70 -18.05
CA LEU A 87 4.64 -3.60 -17.36
C LEU A 87 5.91 -3.20 -18.09
N ARG A 88 6.75 -4.18 -18.48
CA ARG A 88 7.96 -3.92 -19.27
C ARG A 88 7.63 -3.17 -20.56
N ALA A 89 6.62 -3.64 -21.30
CA ALA A 89 6.22 -3.02 -22.56
C ALA A 89 5.67 -1.60 -22.36
N SER A 90 4.76 -1.43 -21.40
CA SER A 90 4.12 -0.15 -21.08
C SER A 90 5.15 0.89 -20.63
N TRP A 91 5.99 0.56 -19.64
CA TRP A 91 6.97 1.50 -19.12
C TRP A 91 8.07 1.85 -20.13
N ASN A 92 8.45 0.90 -20.99
CA ASN A 92 9.34 1.20 -22.12
C ASN A 92 8.69 2.18 -23.11
N THR A 93 7.40 2.02 -23.40
CA THR A 93 6.64 2.93 -24.27
C THR A 93 6.60 4.34 -23.68
N GLU A 94 6.39 4.48 -22.37
CA GLU A 94 6.42 5.77 -21.67
C GLU A 94 7.81 6.44 -21.76
N VAL A 95 8.89 5.67 -21.53
CA VAL A 95 10.26 6.18 -21.66
C VAL A 95 10.57 6.62 -23.11
N GLU A 96 10.13 5.84 -24.10
CA GLU A 96 10.28 6.18 -25.51
C GLU A 96 9.54 7.47 -25.85
N GLY A 97 8.33 7.67 -25.32
CA GLY A 97 7.58 8.91 -25.44
C GLY A 97 8.34 10.11 -24.86
N VAL A 98 8.85 9.99 -23.64
CA VAL A 98 9.66 11.03 -22.97
C VAL A 98 10.89 11.43 -23.80
N LEU A 99 11.61 10.44 -24.34
CA LEU A 99 12.81 10.69 -25.15
C LEU A 99 12.49 11.23 -26.54
N LYS A 100 11.37 10.81 -27.14
CA LYS A 100 10.87 11.37 -28.40
C LYS A 100 10.56 12.86 -28.24
N ASP A 101 9.92 13.23 -27.14
CA ASP A 101 9.65 14.63 -26.81
C ASP A 101 10.93 15.43 -26.55
N PHE A 102 11.89 14.84 -25.85
CA PHE A 102 13.20 15.46 -25.65
C PHE A 102 13.90 15.74 -26.98
N LYS A 103 13.96 14.73 -27.86
CA LYS A 103 14.54 14.83 -29.19
C LYS A 103 13.82 15.89 -30.03
N LYS A 104 12.49 15.90 -30.04
CA LYS A 104 11.69 16.90 -30.76
C LYS A 104 11.99 18.33 -30.32
N LYS A 105 12.19 18.55 -29.02
CA LYS A 105 12.44 19.90 -28.46
C LYS A 105 13.85 20.42 -28.74
N TYR A 106 14.89 19.60 -28.61
CA TYR A 106 16.27 20.09 -28.57
C TYR A 106 17.11 19.75 -29.79
N ARG A 107 16.70 18.80 -30.64
CA ARG A 107 17.51 18.38 -31.80
C ARG A 107 17.81 19.50 -32.78
N ALA A 108 16.88 20.43 -33.00
CA ALA A 108 17.09 21.58 -33.89
C ALA A 108 18.22 22.49 -33.38
N VAL A 109 18.33 22.67 -32.06
CA VAL A 109 19.39 23.46 -31.43
C VAL A 109 20.73 22.77 -31.59
N HIS A 110 20.79 21.44 -31.41
CA HIS A 110 21.99 20.65 -31.68
C HIS A 110 22.40 20.69 -33.16
N LYS A 111 21.45 20.77 -34.09
CA LYS A 111 21.72 20.95 -35.53
C LYS A 111 22.41 22.26 -35.84
N GLN A 112 21.97 23.35 -35.23
CA GLN A 112 22.61 24.67 -35.40
C GLN A 112 24.04 24.69 -34.85
N ARG A 113 24.34 23.83 -33.88
CA ARG A 113 25.65 23.76 -33.20
C ARG A 113 26.58 22.67 -33.75
N GLY A 114 26.14 21.91 -34.76
CA GLY A 114 26.93 20.80 -35.33
C GLY A 114 27.15 19.62 -34.38
N SER A 115 26.26 19.39 -33.40
CA SER A 115 26.39 18.33 -32.38
C SER A 115 25.24 17.32 -32.39
N VAL A 116 24.58 17.13 -33.52
CA VAL A 116 23.39 16.25 -33.65
C VAL A 116 23.75 14.79 -33.44
N GLU A 117 24.89 14.36 -33.98
CA GLU A 117 25.35 12.98 -33.91
C GLU A 117 25.62 12.58 -32.46
N GLU A 118 26.30 13.45 -31.70
CA GLU A 118 26.54 13.24 -30.27
C GLU A 118 25.23 13.23 -29.48
N PHE A 119 24.33 14.17 -29.76
CA PHE A 119 23.02 14.24 -29.11
C PHE A 119 22.17 12.99 -29.38
N ASP A 120 22.04 12.58 -30.64
CA ASP A 120 21.27 11.40 -31.04
C ASP A 120 21.88 10.12 -30.44
N LYS A 121 23.21 10.03 -30.33
CA LYS A 121 23.91 8.96 -29.61
C LYS A 121 23.57 8.94 -28.13
N ARG A 122 23.63 10.09 -27.44
CA ARG A 122 23.27 10.21 -26.02
C ARG A 122 21.82 9.81 -25.76
N VAL A 123 20.87 10.26 -26.59
CA VAL A 123 19.45 9.86 -26.48
C VAL A 123 19.30 8.35 -26.64
N SER A 124 20.04 7.73 -27.56
CA SER A 124 20.03 6.27 -27.76
C SER A 124 20.60 5.52 -26.56
N GLN A 125 21.68 6.03 -25.95
CA GLN A 125 22.26 5.47 -24.73
C GLN A 125 21.31 5.61 -23.53
N MET A 126 20.63 6.75 -23.38
CA MET A 126 19.60 6.95 -22.35
C MET A 126 18.46 5.93 -22.51
N LEU A 127 18.00 5.69 -23.75
CA LEU A 127 16.96 4.69 -24.03
C LEU A 127 17.43 3.28 -23.66
N ALA A 128 18.62 2.88 -24.11
CA ALA A 128 19.16 1.56 -23.82
C ALA A 128 19.33 1.32 -22.31
N GLY A 129 19.91 2.28 -21.59
CA GLY A 129 20.05 2.21 -20.13
C GLY A 129 18.71 2.16 -19.40
N ALA A 130 17.70 2.89 -19.88
CA ALA A 130 16.37 2.87 -19.31
C ALA A 130 15.66 1.53 -19.54
N LYS A 131 15.77 0.91 -20.72
CA LYS A 131 15.20 -0.42 -21.00
C LYS A 131 15.79 -1.49 -20.07
N ILE A 132 17.11 -1.45 -19.85
CA ILE A 132 17.78 -2.33 -18.87
C ILE A 132 17.25 -2.07 -17.46
N SER A 133 17.08 -0.81 -17.08
CA SER A 133 16.55 -0.44 -15.77
C SER A 133 15.11 -0.92 -15.58
N VAL A 134 14.24 -0.79 -16.58
CA VAL A 134 12.86 -1.28 -16.54
C VAL A 134 12.87 -2.80 -16.31
N ASP A 135 13.62 -3.55 -17.11
CA ASP A 135 13.67 -5.01 -16.99
C ASP A 135 14.22 -5.47 -15.64
N THR A 136 15.29 -4.82 -15.17
CA THR A 136 15.91 -5.08 -13.87
C THR A 136 14.92 -4.83 -12.74
N GLU A 137 14.22 -3.70 -12.74
CA GLU A 137 13.32 -3.33 -11.65
C GLU A 137 12.03 -4.16 -11.66
N VAL A 138 11.48 -4.53 -12.83
CA VAL A 138 10.34 -5.47 -12.90
C VAL A 138 10.74 -6.85 -12.38
N THR A 139 11.94 -7.32 -12.73
CA THR A 139 12.44 -8.63 -12.26
C THR A 139 12.67 -8.63 -10.74
N LYS A 140 13.29 -7.58 -10.20
CA LYS A 140 13.44 -7.39 -8.74
C LYS A 140 12.09 -7.31 -8.03
N LEU A 141 11.14 -6.57 -8.62
CA LEU A 141 9.80 -6.43 -8.08
C LEU A 141 9.12 -7.79 -7.96
N LYS A 142 9.16 -8.59 -9.02
CA LYS A 142 8.58 -9.93 -9.03
C LYS A 142 9.17 -10.80 -7.92
N HIS A 143 10.49 -10.90 -7.86
CA HIS A 143 11.16 -11.71 -6.83
C HIS A 143 10.85 -11.22 -5.41
N LYS A 144 10.78 -9.90 -5.22
CA LYS A 144 10.44 -9.32 -3.92
C LYS A 144 9.02 -9.66 -3.48
N LEU A 145 8.06 -9.59 -4.40
CA LEU A 145 6.67 -9.97 -4.13
C LEU A 145 6.56 -11.47 -3.87
N GLU A 146 7.24 -12.31 -4.63
CA GLU A 146 7.29 -13.76 -4.39
C GLU A 146 7.82 -14.08 -2.99
N THR A 147 8.88 -13.41 -2.53
CA THR A 147 9.43 -13.62 -1.19
C THR A 147 8.52 -13.09 -0.08
N GLU A 148 7.94 -11.90 -0.23
CA GLU A 148 7.11 -11.28 0.82
C GLU A 148 5.72 -11.93 0.95
N ILE A 149 5.15 -12.41 -0.18
CA ILE A 149 3.84 -13.07 -0.25
C ILE A 149 3.98 -14.58 -0.04
N GLY A 150 4.99 -15.22 -0.63
CA GLY A 150 5.18 -16.68 -0.65
C GLY A 150 5.57 -17.33 0.68
N THR A 151 5.48 -16.60 1.80
CA THR A 151 5.56 -17.20 3.13
C THR A 151 4.28 -18.02 3.36
N SER A 152 4.37 -19.35 3.25
CA SER A 152 3.25 -20.26 2.95
C SER A 152 2.13 -20.35 3.99
N GLU A 153 2.18 -19.58 5.07
CA GLU A 153 1.17 -19.58 6.13
C GLU A 153 0.17 -18.42 6.00
N LYS A 154 0.43 -17.45 5.10
CA LYS A 154 -0.43 -16.28 4.93
C LYS A 154 -1.68 -16.62 4.12
N PHE A 155 -2.84 -16.26 4.68
CA PHE A 155 -4.11 -16.31 3.97
C PHE A 155 -4.30 -15.15 2.99
N GLN A 156 -4.99 -15.41 1.89
CA GLN A 156 -5.43 -14.35 1.00
C GLN A 156 -6.46 -13.44 1.71
N PRO A 157 -6.56 -12.15 1.33
CA PRO A 157 -7.57 -11.26 1.91
C PRO A 157 -9.00 -11.82 1.81
N SER A 158 -9.30 -12.54 0.74
CA SER A 158 -10.58 -13.23 0.52
C SER A 158 -10.86 -14.34 1.53
N GLU A 159 -9.83 -15.03 1.99
CA GLU A 159 -9.93 -16.05 3.03
C GLU A 159 -10.12 -15.40 4.40
N LEU A 160 -9.33 -14.36 4.72
CA LEU A 160 -9.53 -13.56 5.93
C LEU A 160 -10.93 -12.94 5.98
N SER A 161 -11.45 -12.49 4.84
CA SER A 161 -12.78 -11.92 4.73
C SER A 161 -13.86 -12.93 5.14
N LYS A 162 -13.72 -14.19 4.70
CA LYS A 162 -14.62 -15.28 5.09
C LYS A 162 -14.49 -15.64 6.57
N ILE A 163 -13.26 -15.67 7.09
CA ILE A 163 -12.99 -16.03 8.49
C ILE A 163 -13.56 -14.99 9.45
N TYR A 164 -13.35 -13.71 9.18
CA TYR A 164 -13.70 -12.64 10.11
C TYR A 164 -15.04 -11.95 9.77
N GLY A 165 -15.62 -12.24 8.60
CA GLY A 165 -16.86 -11.60 8.15
C GLY A 165 -16.71 -10.11 7.88
N VAL A 166 -15.51 -9.68 7.44
CA VAL A 166 -15.19 -8.29 7.09
C VAL A 166 -14.87 -8.26 5.60
N ASP A 167 -15.45 -7.32 4.86
CA ASP A 167 -15.23 -7.25 3.41
C ASP A 167 -13.75 -7.00 3.08
N GLU A 168 -13.25 -7.59 1.98
CA GLU A 168 -11.85 -7.46 1.56
C GLU A 168 -11.38 -5.99 1.48
N PRO A 169 -12.13 -5.04 0.87
CA PRO A 169 -11.70 -3.65 0.84
C PRO A 169 -11.58 -3.03 2.23
N VAL A 170 -12.45 -3.43 3.17
CA VAL A 170 -12.45 -2.93 4.55
C VAL A 170 -11.23 -3.46 5.32
N LEU A 171 -10.90 -4.76 5.20
CA LEU A 171 -9.67 -5.33 5.79
C LEU A 171 -8.42 -4.57 5.33
N VAL A 172 -8.40 -4.28 4.03
CA VAL A 172 -7.34 -3.60 3.31
C VAL A 172 -7.22 -2.12 3.73
N ASP A 173 -8.33 -1.40 3.85
CA ASP A 173 -8.35 0.02 4.20
C ASP A 173 -8.13 0.28 5.69
N LEU A 174 -8.61 -0.62 6.56
CA LEU A 174 -8.30 -0.59 7.99
C LEU A 174 -6.85 -1.00 8.28
N GLN A 175 -6.15 -1.62 7.32
CA GLN A 175 -4.78 -2.12 7.46
C GLN A 175 -4.67 -3.20 8.54
N ILE A 176 -5.64 -4.11 8.61
CA ILE A 176 -5.71 -5.17 9.62
C ILE A 176 -5.32 -6.56 9.11
N ILE A 177 -5.00 -6.71 7.82
CA ILE A 177 -4.54 -7.99 7.24
C ILE A 177 -3.31 -8.51 8.00
N ASP A 178 -2.23 -7.73 8.07
CA ASP A 178 -0.99 -8.18 8.72
C ASP A 178 -1.20 -8.50 10.22
N PRO A 179 -1.86 -7.65 11.03
CA PRO A 179 -2.21 -8.01 12.40
C PRO A 179 -3.00 -9.32 12.54
N LEU A 180 -3.98 -9.58 11.65
CA LEU A 180 -4.76 -10.81 11.68
C LEU A 180 -3.93 -12.04 11.31
N GLN A 181 -3.02 -11.92 10.33
CA GLN A 181 -2.08 -12.99 9.98
C GLN A 181 -1.12 -13.28 11.15
N ASP A 182 -0.54 -12.23 11.73
CA ASP A 182 0.40 -12.33 12.85
C ASP A 182 -0.27 -12.95 14.08
N MET A 183 -1.51 -12.57 14.40
CA MET A 183 -2.27 -13.16 15.49
C MET A 183 -2.40 -14.68 15.36
N ARG A 184 -2.68 -15.20 14.17
CA ARG A 184 -2.77 -16.65 13.95
C ARG A 184 -1.44 -17.36 14.21
N ILE A 185 -0.33 -16.76 13.79
CA ILE A 185 1.01 -17.29 14.05
C ILE A 185 1.30 -17.27 15.57
N LEU A 186 0.93 -16.19 16.25
CA LEU A 186 1.10 -16.05 17.70
C LEU A 186 0.26 -17.08 18.46
N PHE A 187 -1.00 -17.27 18.07
CA PHE A 187 -1.89 -18.25 18.69
C PHE A 187 -1.35 -19.67 18.56
N LYS A 188 -0.90 -20.06 17.36
CA LYS A 188 -0.28 -21.38 17.15
C LYS A 188 0.94 -21.57 18.06
N LYS A 189 1.80 -20.56 18.20
CA LYS A 189 2.96 -20.64 19.11
C LYS A 189 2.56 -20.77 20.58
N LEU A 190 1.48 -20.11 20.98
CA LEU A 190 0.96 -20.22 22.35
C LEU A 190 0.33 -21.60 22.60
N GLU A 191 -0.43 -22.14 21.64
CA GLU A 191 -0.93 -23.53 21.67
C GLU A 191 0.21 -24.54 21.78
N ASP A 192 1.24 -24.38 20.94
CA ASP A 192 2.45 -25.22 20.97
C ASP A 192 3.20 -25.12 22.32
N SER A 193 3.03 -24.01 23.05
CA SER A 193 3.57 -23.82 24.40
C SER A 193 2.67 -24.33 25.54
N GLY A 194 1.52 -24.93 25.21
CA GLY A 194 0.61 -25.57 26.16
C GLY A 194 -0.60 -24.73 26.58
N CYS A 195 -0.85 -23.58 25.93
CA CYS A 195 -2.09 -22.82 26.15
C CYS A 195 -3.29 -23.53 25.51
N ASP A 196 -4.46 -23.41 26.14
CA ASP A 196 -5.70 -23.95 25.60
C ASP A 196 -6.13 -23.20 24.33
N GLY A 197 -6.30 -23.95 23.24
CA GLY A 197 -6.71 -23.44 21.94
C GLY A 197 -8.09 -22.76 21.96
N GLU A 198 -8.99 -23.15 22.87
CA GLU A 198 -10.32 -22.54 22.99
C GLU A 198 -10.26 -21.04 23.31
N VAL A 199 -9.21 -20.59 23.99
CA VAL A 199 -9.00 -19.17 24.30
C VAL A 199 -8.78 -18.36 23.02
N PHE A 200 -8.05 -18.91 22.04
CA PHE A 200 -7.77 -18.21 20.78
C PHE A 200 -8.96 -18.24 19.82
N VAL A 201 -9.80 -19.28 19.90
CA VAL A 201 -11.12 -19.31 19.23
C VAL A 201 -11.95 -18.13 19.74
N SER A 202 -12.00 -17.93 21.05
CA SER A 202 -12.76 -16.84 21.68
C SER A 202 -12.31 -15.46 21.20
N LEU A 203 -11.00 -15.24 21.01
CA LEU A 203 -10.47 -13.99 20.46
C LEU A 203 -10.88 -13.74 19.00
N ASN A 204 -10.91 -14.79 18.16
CA ASN A 204 -11.39 -14.66 16.79
C ASN A 204 -12.89 -14.36 16.74
N GLU A 205 -13.67 -14.97 17.63
CA GLU A 205 -15.12 -14.73 17.73
C GLU A 205 -15.44 -13.29 18.15
N ILE A 206 -14.64 -12.65 19.02
CA ILE A 206 -14.79 -11.21 19.34
C ILE A 206 -14.75 -10.36 18.07
N ILE A 207 -13.78 -10.62 17.19
CA ILE A 207 -13.63 -9.91 15.91
C ILE A 207 -14.85 -10.15 15.01
N GLN A 208 -15.29 -11.41 14.90
CA GLN A 208 -16.47 -11.77 14.09
C GLN A 208 -17.77 -11.14 14.61
N MET A 209 -17.96 -11.12 15.93
CA MET A 209 -19.13 -10.50 16.58
C MET A 209 -19.15 -9.00 16.32
N TYR A 210 -18.01 -8.33 16.46
CA TYR A 210 -17.90 -6.90 16.21
C TYR A 210 -18.10 -6.56 14.72
N ALA A 211 -17.57 -7.38 13.81
CA ALA A 211 -17.79 -7.25 12.37
C ALA A 211 -19.27 -7.47 11.99
N LYS A 212 -19.95 -8.41 12.64
CA LYS A 212 -21.40 -8.62 12.47
C LYS A 212 -22.19 -7.39 12.89
N GLU A 213 -21.82 -6.75 14.00
CA GLU A 213 -22.48 -5.54 14.46
C GLU A 213 -22.31 -4.37 13.48
N ILE A 214 -21.11 -4.19 12.92
CA ILE A 214 -20.89 -3.21 11.85
C ILE A 214 -21.84 -3.44 10.69
N ARG A 215 -21.96 -4.69 10.21
CA ARG A 215 -22.86 -5.05 9.10
C ARG A 215 -24.32 -4.83 9.45
N ASN A 216 -24.74 -5.11 10.68
CA ASN A 216 -26.10 -4.82 11.14
C ASN A 216 -26.40 -3.32 11.02
N VAL A 217 -25.51 -2.47 11.54
CA VAL A 217 -25.68 -1.01 11.45
C VAL A 217 -25.64 -0.55 10.00
N GLU A 218 -24.72 -1.06 9.19
CA GLU A 218 -24.59 -0.72 7.77
C GLU A 218 -25.85 -1.07 6.97
N SER A 219 -26.48 -2.22 7.24
CA SER A 219 -27.72 -2.64 6.57
C SER A 219 -28.87 -1.65 6.76
N THR A 220 -28.85 -0.86 7.84
CA THR A 220 -29.87 0.15 8.14
C THR A 220 -29.62 1.49 7.44
N VAL A 221 -28.45 1.72 6.83
CA VAL A 221 -28.07 3.01 6.22
C VAL A 221 -29.10 3.47 5.19
N TRP A 222 -29.64 2.57 4.38
CA TRP A 222 -30.61 2.93 3.34
C TRP A 222 -32.05 3.03 3.84
N SER A 223 -32.32 2.58 5.07
CA SER A 223 -33.63 2.67 5.71
C SER A 223 -33.91 4.05 6.34
N GLY A 224 -32.89 4.91 6.42
CA GLY A 224 -33.00 6.28 6.93
C GLY A 224 -33.94 7.14 6.08
N ARG A 225 -34.91 7.80 6.74
CA ARG A 225 -35.97 8.60 6.10
C ARG A 225 -35.49 9.97 5.60
N SER A 226 -34.34 10.44 6.07
CA SER A 226 -33.74 11.71 5.66
C SER A 226 -32.26 11.55 5.27
N VAL A 227 -31.72 12.52 4.52
CA VAL A 227 -30.29 12.57 4.19
C VAL A 227 -29.42 12.62 5.45
N ASP A 228 -29.84 13.38 6.47
CA ASP A 228 -29.10 13.53 7.72
C ASP A 228 -29.05 12.22 8.52
N GLN A 229 -30.17 11.48 8.59
CA GLN A 229 -30.18 10.15 9.23
C GLN A 229 -29.21 9.20 8.53
N ARG A 230 -29.22 9.16 7.19
CA ARG A 230 -28.29 8.31 6.43
C ARG A 230 -26.84 8.70 6.65
N LYS A 231 -26.55 10.00 6.76
CA LYS A 231 -25.21 10.53 7.05
C LYS A 231 -24.77 10.11 8.46
N GLU A 232 -25.64 10.23 9.45
CA GLU A 232 -25.37 9.82 10.83
C GLU A 232 -25.07 8.32 10.92
N THR A 233 -25.88 7.47 10.29
CA THR A 233 -25.63 6.02 10.26
C THR A 233 -24.30 5.70 9.59
N LYS A 234 -23.96 6.35 8.47
CA LYS A 234 -22.65 6.18 7.81
C LYS A 234 -21.49 6.60 8.71
N MET A 235 -21.64 7.69 9.48
CA MET A 235 -20.63 8.10 10.45
C MET A 235 -20.51 7.09 11.61
N ARG A 236 -21.61 6.49 12.06
CA ARG A 236 -21.60 5.39 13.04
C ARG A 236 -20.85 4.18 12.50
N VAL A 237 -21.12 3.74 11.27
CA VAL A 237 -20.38 2.64 10.60
C VAL A 237 -18.89 2.94 10.52
N ALA A 238 -18.51 4.16 10.11
CA ALA A 238 -17.10 4.55 10.03
C ALA A 238 -16.42 4.51 11.42
N LYS A 239 -17.11 5.00 12.47
CA LYS A 239 -16.61 4.94 13.85
C LYS A 239 -16.42 3.50 14.32
N LEU A 240 -17.40 2.62 14.09
CA LEU A 240 -17.29 1.21 14.45
C LEU A 240 -16.19 0.50 13.66
N SER A 241 -16.00 0.83 12.38
CA SER A 241 -14.90 0.27 11.57
C SER A 241 -13.52 0.68 12.12
N LEU A 242 -13.37 1.92 12.58
CA LEU A 242 -12.14 2.35 13.27
C LEU A 242 -11.97 1.63 14.61
N ASN A 243 -13.04 1.43 15.38
CA ASN A 243 -12.98 0.66 16.61
C ASN A 243 -12.59 -0.80 16.36
N LEU A 244 -13.07 -1.43 15.29
CA LEU A 244 -12.67 -2.77 14.88
C LEU A 244 -11.16 -2.84 14.65
N LYS A 245 -10.58 -1.84 13.97
CA LYS A 245 -9.13 -1.75 13.81
C LYS A 245 -8.41 -1.72 15.16
N GLU A 246 -8.85 -0.86 16.07
CA GLU A 246 -8.25 -0.74 17.41
C GLU A 246 -8.41 -2.03 18.24
N ILE A 247 -9.53 -2.74 18.11
CA ILE A 247 -9.75 -4.04 18.74
C ILE A 247 -8.74 -5.06 18.21
N VAL A 248 -8.61 -5.21 16.89
CA VAL A 248 -7.67 -6.16 16.29
C VAL A 248 -6.24 -5.86 16.74
N LEU A 249 -5.81 -4.59 16.72
CA LEU A 249 -4.48 -4.20 17.17
C LEU A 249 -4.28 -4.48 18.66
N SER A 250 -5.29 -4.19 19.49
CA SER A 250 -5.26 -4.46 20.93
C SER A 250 -5.14 -5.96 21.22
N LEU A 251 -5.92 -6.80 20.55
CA LEU A 251 -5.87 -8.26 20.70
C LEU A 251 -4.52 -8.83 20.24
N HIS A 252 -3.99 -8.32 19.14
CA HIS A 252 -2.68 -8.68 18.63
C HIS A 252 -1.55 -8.32 19.62
N ASP A 253 -1.58 -7.14 20.21
CA ASP A 253 -0.60 -6.72 21.20
C ASP A 253 -0.71 -7.55 22.49
N LEU A 254 -1.92 -7.92 22.92
CA LEU A 254 -2.12 -8.86 24.03
C LEU A 254 -1.53 -10.25 23.73
N ALA A 255 -1.72 -10.76 22.51
CA ALA A 255 -1.13 -12.03 22.09
C ALA A 255 0.40 -11.98 22.12
N ARG A 256 1.01 -10.85 21.72
CA ARG A 256 2.45 -10.63 21.84
C ARG A 256 2.93 -10.62 23.28
N GLN A 257 2.19 -9.99 24.19
CA GLN A 257 2.51 -10.00 25.62
C GLN A 257 2.41 -11.40 26.22
N ALA A 258 1.38 -12.16 25.85
CA ALA A 258 1.18 -13.54 26.33
C ALA A 258 2.36 -14.46 25.98
N LEU A 259 3.00 -14.25 24.83
CA LEU A 259 4.15 -15.04 24.37
C LEU A 259 5.44 -14.77 25.17
N LEU A 260 5.51 -13.65 25.89
CA LEU A 260 6.65 -13.35 26.74
C LEU A 260 6.57 -14.15 28.06
N GLU A 261 7.75 -14.51 28.57
CA GLU A 261 7.91 -14.96 29.97
C GLU A 261 7.29 -13.94 30.92
N LYS A 262 6.68 -14.41 32.01
CA LYS A 262 5.86 -13.59 32.91
C LYS A 262 6.60 -12.35 33.41
N GLU A 263 7.89 -12.49 33.72
CA GLU A 263 8.76 -11.43 34.24
C GLU A 263 9.12 -10.37 33.20
N LYS A 264 8.96 -10.67 31.91
CA LYS A 264 9.25 -9.77 30.77
C LYS A 264 8.00 -9.08 30.25
N ARG A 265 6.81 -9.45 30.74
CA ARG A 265 5.54 -8.83 30.35
C ARG A 265 5.47 -7.40 30.89
N ASN A 266 4.87 -6.52 30.11
CA ASN A 266 4.64 -5.15 30.53
C ASN A 266 3.21 -5.02 31.08
N GLU A 267 3.06 -5.10 32.40
CA GLU A 267 1.76 -5.02 33.09
C GLU A 267 1.02 -3.70 32.82
N GLU A 268 1.73 -2.58 32.75
CA GLU A 268 1.13 -1.27 32.45
C GLU A 268 0.49 -1.26 31.06
N ILE A 269 1.18 -1.83 30.06
CA ILE A 269 0.65 -1.98 28.70
C ILE A 269 -0.58 -2.89 28.70
N ILE A 270 -0.52 -4.04 29.40
CA ILE A 270 -1.65 -4.98 29.49
C ILE A 270 -2.89 -4.30 30.09
N LEU A 271 -2.74 -3.58 31.21
CA LEU A 271 -3.83 -2.85 31.85
C LEU A 271 -4.40 -1.75 30.96
N LYS A 272 -3.53 -1.03 30.24
CA LYS A 272 -3.95 -0.01 29.28
C LYS A 272 -4.75 -0.61 28.13
N ILE A 273 -4.30 -1.73 27.58
CA ILE A 273 -5.02 -2.44 26.51
C ILE A 273 -6.38 -2.93 27.02
N ARG A 274 -6.43 -3.53 28.22
CA ARG A 274 -7.68 -3.95 28.86
C ARG A 274 -8.68 -2.80 28.97
N SER A 275 -8.26 -1.67 29.54
CA SER A 275 -9.12 -0.48 29.66
C SER A 275 -9.57 0.06 28.30
N ASN A 276 -8.72 -0.03 27.28
CA ASN A 276 -9.08 0.36 25.92
C ASN A 276 -10.16 -0.56 25.32
N LEU A 277 -9.98 -1.88 25.42
CA LEU A 277 -10.94 -2.86 24.93
C LEU A 277 -12.30 -2.71 25.63
N GLU A 278 -12.32 -2.52 26.95
CA GLU A 278 -13.56 -2.26 27.69
C GLU A 278 -14.30 -1.01 27.17
N LYS A 279 -13.58 0.06 26.84
CA LYS A 279 -14.17 1.28 26.23
C LYS A 279 -14.68 1.03 24.82
N LEU A 280 -13.94 0.26 24.01
CA LEU A 280 -14.32 -0.06 22.63
C LEU A 280 -15.55 -0.96 22.61
N PHE A 281 -15.66 -1.94 23.50
CA PHE A 281 -16.83 -2.82 23.57
C PHE A 281 -18.10 -2.08 23.97
N LYS A 282 -18.02 -1.06 24.84
CA LYS A 282 -19.17 -0.21 25.20
C LYS A 282 -19.74 0.62 24.04
N SER A 283 -19.10 0.60 22.86
CA SER A 283 -19.61 1.30 21.68
C SER A 283 -20.64 0.50 20.87
N VAL A 284 -20.87 -0.78 21.21
CA VAL A 284 -21.94 -1.61 20.66
C VAL A 284 -23.09 -1.72 21.66
N GLU A 285 -24.29 -2.06 21.18
CA GLU A 285 -25.51 -2.07 22.02
C GLU A 285 -25.47 -3.13 23.12
N ASP A 286 -24.85 -4.29 22.85
CA ASP A 286 -24.63 -5.36 23.84
C ASP A 286 -23.14 -5.74 23.93
N SER A 287 -22.47 -5.22 24.96
CA SER A 287 -21.03 -5.41 25.16
C SER A 287 -20.67 -6.60 26.04
N GLU A 288 -21.63 -7.15 26.79
CA GLU A 288 -21.40 -8.22 27.77
C GLU A 288 -20.87 -9.51 27.11
N PRO A 289 -21.40 -9.96 25.96
CA PRO A 289 -20.87 -11.13 25.26
C PRO A 289 -19.42 -10.97 24.81
N LEU A 290 -19.00 -9.76 24.43
CA LEU A 290 -17.62 -9.48 24.02
C LEU A 290 -16.65 -9.56 25.20
N GLN A 291 -17.06 -9.04 26.37
CA GLN A 291 -16.28 -9.13 27.60
C GLN A 291 -16.15 -10.57 28.08
N ASN A 292 -17.25 -11.33 28.08
CA ASN A 292 -17.26 -12.72 28.50
C ASN A 292 -16.34 -13.61 27.66
N LYS A 293 -16.24 -13.36 26.35
CA LYS A 293 -15.29 -14.07 25.47
C LYS A 293 -13.83 -13.68 25.69
N LEU A 294 -13.56 -12.49 26.21
CA LEU A 294 -12.19 -12.04 26.49
C LEU A 294 -11.67 -12.57 27.84
N GLU A 295 -12.57 -12.85 28.78
CA GLU A 295 -12.22 -13.23 30.16
C GLU A 295 -11.24 -14.43 30.27
N PRO A 296 -11.40 -15.52 29.50
CA PRO A 296 -10.45 -16.64 29.54
C PRO A 296 -9.01 -16.23 29.20
N PHE A 297 -8.84 -15.22 28.34
CA PHE A 297 -7.52 -14.75 27.91
C PHE A 297 -6.76 -14.03 29.03
N TRP A 298 -7.46 -13.41 29.99
CA TRP A 298 -6.80 -12.82 31.15
C TRP A 298 -6.12 -13.87 32.03
N GLY A 299 -6.66 -15.10 32.06
CA GLY A 299 -6.01 -16.23 32.72
C GLY A 299 -4.65 -16.59 32.11
N VAL A 300 -4.49 -16.46 30.79
CA VAL A 300 -3.23 -16.72 30.07
C VAL A 300 -2.16 -15.66 30.39
N LEU A 301 -2.60 -14.44 30.68
CA LEU A 301 -1.73 -13.32 31.01
C LEU A 301 -1.31 -13.28 32.49
N ASN A 302 -2.00 -14.01 33.36
CA ASN A 302 -1.78 -14.06 34.81
C ASN A 302 -0.76 -15.08 35.28
#